data_AF-A0A0W8E9S5-F1
#
_entry.id   AF-A0A0W8E9S5-F1
#
_cell.length_a   1.000
_cell.length_b   1.000
_cell.length_c   1.000
_cell.angle_alpha   90.00
_cell.angle_beta   90.00
_cell.angle_gamma   90.00
#
_symmetry.space_group_name_H-M   'P 1'
#
loop_
_entity.id
_entity.type
_entity.pdbx_description
1 polymer ?
#
loop_
_entity_poly.entity_id
_entity_poly.type
_entity_poly.pdbx_seq_one_letter_code
_entity_poly.pdbx_strand_id
1 'polypeptide(L)' 'MNRYLLQQAYNSVDWYPWGEEAFARAKAEDKPIFLSIGYNTCNWCHVGPINNRY' A
#
# COMPACT_ATOMS: atom_id res chain seq x y z
N MET A 1 -6.93 13.55 6.46
CA MET A 1 -6.99 12.79 5.18
C MET A 1 -5.72 13.06 4.40
N ASN A 2 -4.77 12.11 4.35
CA ASN A 2 -3.45 12.33 3.77
C ASN A 2 -3.49 12.23 2.23
N ARG A 3 -2.96 13.24 1.52
CA ARG A 3 -2.89 13.32 0.04
C ARG A 3 -2.17 12.13 -0.61
N TYR A 4 -1.28 11.46 0.11
CA TYR A 4 -0.54 10.28 -0.36
C TYR A 4 -1.46 9.08 -0.64
N LEU A 5 -2.48 8.86 0.20
CA LEU A 5 -3.44 7.76 0.02
C LEU A 5 -4.36 7.99 -1.18
N LEU A 6 -4.74 9.24 -1.45
CA LEU A 6 -5.63 9.59 -2.56
C LEU A 6 -4.99 9.37 -3.93
N GLN A 7 -3.66 9.51 -4.04
CA GLN A 7 -2.95 9.26 -5.30
C GLN A 7 -2.85 7.77 -5.64
N GLN A 8 -3.01 6.86 -4.66
CA GLN A 8 -2.99 5.42 -4.90
C GLN A 8 -4.36 4.81 -5.20
N ALA A 9 -5.43 5.60 -5.10
CA ALA A 9 -6.81 5.15 -5.33
C ALA A 9 -7.11 4.73 -6.80
N TYR A 10 -6.24 5.06 -7.75
CA TYR A 10 -6.38 4.71 -9.18
C TYR A 10 -5.55 3.49 -9.61
N ASN A 11 -4.83 2.85 -8.70
CA ASN A 11 -4.05 1.65 -9.02
C ASN A 11 -4.94 0.41 -8.91
N SER A 12 -4.73 -0.57 -9.79
CA SER A 12 -5.46 -1.86 -9.81
C SER A 12 -5.22 -2.76 -8.59
N VAL A 13 -4.50 -2.26 -7.58
CA VAL A 13 -4.19 -2.95 -6.33
C VAL A 13 -5.22 -2.53 -5.30
N ASP A 14 -5.89 -3.52 -4.72
CA ASP A 14 -6.92 -3.33 -3.69
C ASP A 14 -6.25 -2.99 -2.34
N TRP A 15 -5.99 -1.70 -2.12
CA TRP A 15 -5.28 -1.20 -0.93
C TRP A 15 -6.21 -1.09 0.27
N TYR A 16 -5.80 -1.70 1.39
CA TYR A 16 -6.47 -1.57 2.68
C TYR A 16 -5.65 -0.66 3.60
N PRO A 17 -6.31 0.19 4.42
CA PRO A 17 -5.62 0.88 5.50
C PRO A 17 -5.08 -0.15 6.50
N TRP A 18 -4.02 0.23 7.20
CA TRP A 18 -3.48 -0.59 8.27
C TRP A 18 -4.52 -0.77 9.38
N GLY A 19 -4.88 -2.01 9.68
CA GLY A 19 -5.89 -2.35 10.69
C GLY A 19 -6.29 -3.82 10.65
N GLU A 20 -7.14 -4.23 11.59
CA GLU A 20 -7.53 -5.64 11.77
C GLU A 20 -8.23 -6.23 10.54
N GLU A 21 -8.97 -5.42 9.77
CA GLU A 21 -9.65 -5.84 8.55
C GLU A 21 -8.68 -6.42 7.50
N ALA A 22 -7.53 -5.77 7.29
CA ALA A 22 -6.52 -6.24 6.35
C ALA A 22 -5.94 -7.59 6.75
N PHE A 23 -5.71 -7.80 8.07
CA PHE A 23 -5.21 -9.06 8.60
C PHE A 23 -6.25 -10.18 8.57
N ALA A 24 -7.50 -9.87 8.93
CA ALA A 24 -8.60 -10.82 8.89
C ALA A 24 -8.79 -11.37 7.47
N ARG A 25 -8.72 -10.50 6.47
CA ARG A 25 -8.84 -10.87 5.07
C ARG A 25 -7.64 -11.66 4.54
N ALA A 26 -6.42 -11.23 4.86
CA ALA A 26 -5.21 -11.98 4.50
C ALA A 26 -5.24 -13.41 5.05
N LYS A 27 -5.72 -13.59 6.29
CA LYS A 27 -5.90 -14.91 6.91
C LYS A 27 -7.03 -15.71 6.26
N ALA A 28 -8.15 -15.08 5.92
CA ALA A 28 -9.28 -15.74 5.27
C ALA A 28 -8.95 -16.20 3.85
N GLU A 29 -8.16 -15.43 3.11
CA GLU A 29 -7.76 -15.74 1.74
C GLU A 29 -6.45 -16.55 1.65
N ASP A 30 -5.82 -16.85 2.78
CA ASP A 30 -4.49 -17.48 2.87
C ASP A 30 -3.45 -16.81 1.96
N LYS A 31 -3.39 -15.47 2.03
CA LYS A 31 -2.49 -14.64 1.22
C LYS A 31 -1.52 -13.85 2.09
N PRO A 32 -0.27 -13.67 1.64
CA PRO A 32 0.70 -12.83 2.34
C PRO A 32 0.30 -11.35 2.26
N ILE A 33 0.67 -10.58 3.28
CA ILE A 33 0.44 -9.13 3.33
C ILE A 33 1.62 -8.40 2.71
N PHE A 34 1.34 -7.59 1.69
CA PHE A 34 2.29 -6.62 1.17
C PHE A 34 2.11 -5.27 1.89
N LEU A 35 3.05 -4.92 2.76
CA LEU A 35 3.03 -3.67 3.53
C LEU A 35 3.89 -2.59 2.85
N SER A 36 3.25 -1.50 2.44
CA SER A 36 3.94 -0.30 1.92
C SER A 36 3.74 0.86 2.89
N ILE A 37 4.84 1.44 3.39
CA ILE A 37 4.81 2.58 4.30
C ILE A 37 5.63 3.72 3.68
N GLY A 38 5.06 4.92 3.64
CA GLY A 38 5.71 6.12 3.13
C GLY A 38 5.25 7.38 3.85
N TYR A 39 6.01 8.47 3.70
CA TYR A 39 5.69 9.78 4.27
C TYR A 39 6.05 10.91 3.29
N ASN A 40 5.41 12.07 3.43
CA ASN A 40 5.41 13.13 2.40
C ASN A 40 6.81 13.66 2.04
N THR A 41 7.72 13.76 3.02
CA THR A 41 9.08 14.30 2.84
C THR A 41 10.12 13.23 2.49
N CYS A 42 9.70 12.00 2.27
CA CYS A 42 10.58 10.91 1.87
C CYS A 42 10.92 11.02 0.39
N ASN A 43 12.15 11.42 0.06
CA ASN A 43 12.60 11.60 -1.33
C ASN A 43 12.44 10.33 -2.20
N TRP A 44 12.49 9.15 -1.58
CA TRP A 44 12.38 7.86 -2.25
C TRP A 44 10.97 7.26 -2.23
N CYS A 45 10.06 7.75 -1.39
CA CYS A 45 8.70 7.18 -1.28
C CYS A 45 7.75 7.66 -2.39
N HIS A 46 8.14 8.70 -3.14
CA HIS A 46 7.49 9.11 -4.39
C HIS A 46 7.89 8.18 -5.56
N VAL A 47 9.02 7.48 -5.43
CA VAL A 47 9.51 6.47 -6.38
C VAL A 47 8.91 5.13 -5.98
N GLY A 48 7.61 4.95 -6.22
CA GLY A 48 6.87 3.78 -5.74
C GLY A 48 7.48 2.42 -6.18
N PRO A 49 7.24 1.34 -5.41
CA PRO A 49 7.87 0.02 -5.60
C PRO A 49 7.47 -0.74 -6.88
N ILE A 50 6.58 -0.20 -7.71
CA ILE A 50 6.01 -0.90 -8.87
C ILE A 50 6.81 -0.61 -10.17
N ASN A 51 7.74 0.35 -10.14
CA ASN A 51 8.50 0.74 -11.34
C ASN A 51 9.96 0.26 -11.38
N ASN A 52 10.44 -0.49 -10.39
CA ASN A 52 11.79 -1.06 -10.47
C ASN A 52 11.72 -2.55 -10.84
N ARG A 53 11.64 -2.81 -12.16
CA ARG A 53 12.10 -4.08 -12.74
C ARG A 53 13.62 -4.15 -12.56
N TYR A 54 14.09 -4.60 -11.41
CA TYR A 54 15.36 -5.31 -11.21
C TYR A 54 15.22 -6.23 -10.01
#